data_AF-A0A0A8WPV0-F1
#
_entry.id   AF-A0A0A8WPV0-F1
#
_cell.length_a   1.000
_cell.length_b   1.000
_cell.length_c   1.000
_cell.angle_alpha   90.00
_cell.angle_beta   90.00
_cell.angle_gamma   90.00
#
_symmetry.space_group_name_H-M   'P 1'
#
loop_
_entity.id
_entity.type
_entity.pdbx_description
1 polymer ?
#
loop_
_entity_poly.entity_id
_entity_poly.type
_entity_poly.pdbx_seq_one_letter_code
_entity_poly.pdbx_strand_id
1 'polypeptide(L)'
;MKKLFTVAVVLCWSTTVHAEFPGSSFFKSMVDKVKSATQGTGAGSGQGDSSSGSQGDNPGSGQGDNQGGDTDSQTPWGARSPKEYMASLPAIPDSGCEADAEPIRLFKDKVARAAKTLNDEIDKRRQAIEKARGNNRDRMARTTLKNAGYGDIDPAELNKKRSKAEDDALADRILQEKYGITREQAKTISKSSTETKRAYMQNLSAQKEADDLTKSKSELEAEKDAKTTEKEFQAQMEKIIGIHKKFAAKVSELDQDKSAKALEKSTSRYEELRRKYATGGKVSCKELVAEAQKNYEQKEQFCSSHAPKYLKLLAEYRGAIEKNTLEYNRLDELLSAKQKNDIGVGLPEAAFGMSELSAISSYAGALGDAYKYDLTPRGEGRPDTDSCSSGMGVY
;
A
#
# COMPACT_ATOMS: atom_id res chain seq x y z
N MET A 1 -27.05 18.05 -2.71
CA MET A 1 -26.04 18.30 -1.66
C MET A 1 -24.94 17.25 -1.56
N LYS A 2 -25.15 15.98 -1.97
CA LYS A 2 -24.10 14.95 -2.16
C LYS A 2 -22.89 15.29 -3.06
N LYS A 3 -22.82 16.49 -3.66
CA LYS A 3 -21.66 16.95 -4.45
C LYS A 3 -20.98 18.18 -3.84
N LEU A 4 -21.69 19.02 -3.10
CA LEU A 4 -21.13 20.21 -2.42
C LEU A 4 -20.70 19.91 -0.98
N PHE A 5 -21.48 19.08 -0.26
CA PHE A 5 -21.07 18.52 1.02
C PHE A 5 -19.90 17.54 0.81
N THR A 6 -19.93 16.78 -0.29
CA THR A 6 -18.78 15.97 -0.71
C THR A 6 -17.60 16.85 -1.07
N VAL A 7 -17.72 18.03 -1.68
CA VAL A 7 -16.55 18.88 -1.95
C VAL A 7 -16.01 19.57 -0.70
N ALA A 8 -16.83 20.04 0.25
CA ALA A 8 -16.35 20.65 1.48
C ALA A 8 -15.83 19.63 2.52
N VAL A 9 -16.52 18.49 2.64
CA VAL A 9 -16.05 17.36 3.46
C VAL A 9 -14.86 16.70 2.79
N VAL A 10 -14.81 16.48 1.46
CA VAL A 10 -13.60 15.98 0.77
C VAL A 10 -12.49 17.03 0.77
N LEU A 11 -12.72 18.34 0.80
CA LEU A 11 -11.60 19.30 0.93
C LEU A 11 -11.02 19.35 2.37
N CYS A 12 -11.79 19.01 3.40
CA CYS A 12 -11.30 18.85 4.80
C CYS A 12 -10.84 17.41 5.15
N TRP A 13 -11.42 16.38 4.52
CA TRP A 13 -11.07 14.96 4.67
C TRP A 13 -10.01 14.50 3.67
N SER A 14 -9.90 15.06 2.47
CA SER A 14 -8.89 14.64 1.48
C SER A 14 -7.50 15.14 1.83
N THR A 15 -7.37 16.14 2.70
CA THR A 15 -6.08 16.57 3.26
C THR A 15 -5.70 15.80 4.53
N THR A 16 -6.65 15.18 5.24
CA THR A 16 -6.41 14.60 6.57
C THR A 16 -6.69 13.09 6.68
N VAL A 17 -7.53 12.52 5.81
CA VAL A 17 -8.04 11.13 5.89
C VAL A 17 -7.76 10.33 4.62
N HIS A 18 -7.56 10.94 3.44
CA HIS A 18 -7.02 10.21 2.27
C HIS A 18 -5.50 9.95 2.34
N ALA A 19 -4.86 10.36 3.43
CA ALA A 19 -3.64 9.71 3.93
C ALA A 19 -4.01 8.43 4.72
N GLU A 20 -4.93 7.63 4.18
CA GLU A 20 -5.07 6.22 4.52
C GLU A 20 -3.70 5.58 4.26
N PHE A 21 -3.20 4.83 5.25
CA PHE A 21 -2.04 3.93 5.16
C PHE A 21 -1.51 3.74 3.72
N PRO A 22 -0.28 4.19 3.38
CA PRO A 22 0.32 3.91 2.08
C PRO A 22 0.77 2.43 1.95
N GLY A 23 0.05 1.50 2.58
CA GLY A 23 0.43 0.09 2.68
C GLY A 23 -0.12 -0.80 1.56
N SER A 24 -1.18 -0.41 0.85
CA SER A 24 -1.72 -1.22 -0.26
C SER A 24 -1.85 -0.45 -1.56
N SER A 25 -2.34 0.79 -1.58
CA SER A 25 -2.47 1.56 -2.82
C SER A 25 -1.15 2.14 -3.32
N PHE A 26 -0.24 2.56 -2.43
CA PHE A 26 1.10 3.02 -2.80
C PHE A 26 2.01 1.85 -3.21
N PHE A 27 2.00 0.73 -2.48
CA PHE A 27 2.74 -0.48 -2.88
C PHE A 27 2.17 -1.14 -4.13
N LYS A 28 0.84 -1.23 -4.29
CA LYS A 28 0.21 -1.69 -5.52
C LYS A 28 0.46 -0.74 -6.68
N SER A 29 0.41 0.58 -6.47
CA SER A 29 0.76 1.58 -7.49
C SER A 29 2.24 1.56 -7.86
N MET A 30 3.15 1.24 -6.92
CA MET A 30 4.59 1.12 -7.18
C MET A 30 4.90 -0.20 -7.91
N VAL A 31 4.30 -1.31 -7.50
CA VAL A 31 4.38 -2.62 -8.18
C VAL A 31 3.73 -2.57 -9.58
N ASP A 32 2.60 -1.88 -9.73
CA ASP A 32 1.91 -1.69 -11.01
C ASP A 32 2.66 -0.70 -11.90
N LYS A 33 3.34 0.32 -11.35
CA LYS A 33 4.24 1.22 -12.11
C LYS A 33 5.51 0.52 -12.57
N VAL A 34 6.05 -0.39 -11.76
CA VAL A 34 7.18 -1.25 -12.13
C VAL A 34 6.73 -2.25 -13.22
N LYS A 35 5.52 -2.84 -13.12
CA LYS A 35 4.95 -3.69 -14.17
C LYS A 35 4.65 -2.94 -15.47
N SER A 36 4.13 -1.70 -15.39
CA SER A 36 3.83 -0.88 -16.58
C SER A 36 5.07 -0.32 -17.27
N ALA A 37 6.21 -0.22 -16.56
CA ALA A 37 7.49 0.15 -17.16
C ALA A 37 8.13 -1.00 -17.96
N THR A 38 7.65 -2.24 -17.78
CA THR A 38 8.09 -3.45 -18.52
C THR A 38 7.13 -3.92 -19.61
N GLN A 39 6.00 -3.24 -19.84
CA GLN A 39 5.07 -3.59 -20.91
C GLN A 39 4.74 -2.37 -21.77
N GLY A 40 5.68 -2.06 -22.66
CA GLY A 40 5.43 -1.25 -23.83
C GLY A 40 4.72 -2.06 -24.91
N THR A 41 3.52 -1.59 -25.27
CA THR A 41 2.85 -1.72 -26.58
C THR A 41 2.34 -3.08 -27.04
N GLY A 42 1.02 -3.20 -27.08
CA GLY A 42 0.27 -4.19 -27.85
C GLY A 42 -1.22 -3.89 -27.81
N ALA A 43 -1.69 -3.05 -28.73
CA ALA A 43 -3.09 -2.70 -28.92
C ALA A 43 -3.94 -3.91 -29.34
N GLY A 44 -5.22 -3.95 -28.95
CA GLY A 44 -6.16 -4.94 -29.44
C GLY A 44 -7.54 -4.86 -28.80
N SER A 45 -8.44 -4.17 -29.50
CA SER A 45 -9.89 -4.04 -29.33
C SER A 45 -10.68 -5.31 -28.98
N GLY A 46 -11.81 -5.14 -28.28
CA GLY A 46 -12.90 -6.12 -28.29
C GLY A 46 -14.03 -5.83 -27.29
N GLN A 47 -15.07 -5.14 -27.75
CA GLN A 47 -16.39 -5.07 -27.11
C GLN A 47 -17.03 -6.46 -27.02
N GLY A 48 -17.83 -6.68 -25.98
CA GLY A 48 -18.71 -7.84 -25.86
C GLY A 48 -19.61 -7.73 -24.64
N ASP A 49 -20.79 -7.16 -24.83
CA ASP A 49 -21.93 -7.22 -23.91
C ASP A 49 -22.32 -8.69 -23.64
N SER A 50 -22.77 -9.00 -22.42
CA SER A 50 -23.93 -9.88 -22.18
C SER A 50 -24.36 -9.90 -20.72
N SER A 51 -25.66 -9.72 -20.57
CA SER A 51 -26.49 -9.74 -19.36
C SER A 51 -26.99 -11.15 -19.05
N SER A 52 -27.20 -11.46 -17.76
CA SER A 52 -28.25 -12.33 -17.15
C SER A 52 -27.77 -12.68 -15.73
N GLY A 53 -28.50 -12.36 -14.66
CA GLY A 53 -29.70 -13.06 -14.14
C GLY A 53 -29.28 -14.41 -13.54
N SER A 54 -29.65 -14.87 -12.34
CA SER A 54 -30.73 -14.59 -11.41
C SER A 54 -30.46 -15.44 -10.14
N GLN A 55 -31.18 -15.12 -9.03
CA GLN A 55 -31.57 -16.01 -7.91
C GLN A 55 -30.44 -16.70 -7.10
N GLY A 56 -30.32 -16.51 -5.78
CA GLY A 56 -31.36 -16.64 -4.77
C GLY A 56 -31.41 -18.10 -4.30
N ASP A 57 -30.83 -18.39 -3.13
CA ASP A 57 -31.50 -19.14 -2.05
C ASP A 57 -30.53 -19.46 -0.89
N ASN A 58 -30.99 -19.07 0.29
CA ASN A 58 -30.57 -19.50 1.63
C ASN A 58 -31.56 -20.62 2.04
N PRO A 59 -31.15 -21.70 2.71
CA PRO A 59 -31.40 -21.72 4.16
C PRO A 59 -30.40 -22.58 4.95
N GLY A 60 -30.41 -22.44 6.28
CA GLY A 60 -29.95 -23.54 7.15
C GLY A 60 -29.33 -23.11 8.47
N SER A 61 -30.18 -22.75 9.41
CA SER A 61 -29.87 -22.71 10.85
C SER A 61 -29.44 -24.08 11.37
N GLY A 62 -28.22 -24.18 11.89
CA GLY A 62 -27.72 -25.34 12.62
C GLY A 62 -27.21 -24.92 13.99
N GLN A 63 -28.01 -25.19 15.02
CA GLN A 63 -27.61 -25.20 16.43
C GLN A 63 -26.65 -26.36 16.66
N GLY A 64 -25.50 -26.09 17.29
CA GLY A 64 -24.54 -27.09 17.70
C GLY A 64 -23.78 -26.60 18.92
N ASP A 65 -24.18 -27.09 20.08
CA ASP A 65 -23.42 -27.00 21.33
C ASP A 65 -22.12 -27.80 21.19
N ASN A 66 -20.95 -27.20 21.48
CA ASN A 66 -19.90 -27.91 22.22
C ASN A 66 -18.78 -27.00 22.72
N GLN A 67 -18.65 -26.99 24.05
CA GLN A 67 -17.45 -27.12 24.88
C GLN A 67 -16.06 -26.88 24.26
N GLY A 68 -15.25 -26.10 24.98
CA GLY A 68 -13.79 -26.07 24.82
C GLY A 68 -13.22 -24.66 24.96
N GLY A 69 -13.29 -24.10 26.17
CA GLY A 69 -12.66 -22.82 26.48
C GLY A 69 -11.13 -22.97 26.56
N ASP A 70 -10.48 -23.01 25.40
CA ASP A 70 -9.09 -22.61 25.30
C ASP A 70 -9.07 -21.08 25.32
N THR A 71 -8.70 -20.52 26.46
CA THR A 71 -8.26 -19.13 26.53
C THR A 71 -6.97 -19.03 25.74
N ASP A 72 -7.08 -18.85 24.42
CA ASP A 72 -6.02 -18.38 23.55
C ASP A 72 -5.33 -17.23 24.28
N SER A 73 -4.07 -17.44 24.62
CA SER A 73 -3.19 -16.43 25.18
C SER A 73 -2.92 -15.38 24.11
N GLN A 74 -3.92 -14.56 23.79
CA GLN A 74 -3.77 -13.38 22.96
C GLN A 74 -2.85 -12.44 23.71
N THR A 75 -1.67 -12.22 23.16
CA THR A 75 -0.86 -11.09 23.59
C THR A 75 -1.61 -9.80 23.23
N PRO A 76 -1.27 -8.65 23.85
CA PRO A 76 -1.78 -7.33 23.43
C PRO A 76 -1.62 -7.08 21.91
N TRP A 77 -0.69 -7.80 21.29
CA TRP A 77 -0.30 -7.74 19.90
C TRP A 77 -0.92 -8.84 19.03
N GLY A 78 -2.02 -9.49 19.43
CA GLY A 78 -2.61 -10.61 18.68
C GLY A 78 -1.95 -11.97 18.96
N ALA A 79 -2.13 -12.93 18.04
CA ALA A 79 -1.71 -14.32 18.25
C ALA A 79 -0.18 -14.52 18.18
N ARG A 80 0.53 -13.67 17.42
CA ARG A 80 2.00 -13.68 17.29
C ARG A 80 2.52 -12.25 17.19
N SER A 81 3.68 -12.01 17.79
CA SER A 81 4.43 -10.76 17.70
C SER A 81 5.05 -10.57 16.31
N PRO A 82 5.31 -9.31 15.88
CA PRO A 82 6.04 -9.04 14.63
C PRO A 82 7.39 -9.78 14.56
N LYS A 83 8.12 -9.86 15.66
CA LYS A 83 9.39 -10.61 15.75
C LYS A 83 9.22 -12.09 15.39
N GLU A 84 8.15 -12.73 15.81
CA GLU A 84 7.86 -14.13 15.47
C GLU A 84 7.52 -14.31 13.98
N TYR A 85 6.82 -13.34 13.38
CA TYR A 85 6.59 -13.33 11.94
C TYR A 85 7.89 -13.17 11.15
N MET A 86 8.75 -12.23 11.56
CA MET A 86 10.07 -12.06 10.95
C MET A 86 10.90 -13.35 11.05
N ALA A 87 10.90 -14.01 12.21
CA ALA A 87 11.62 -15.27 12.42
C ALA A 87 11.03 -16.46 11.63
N SER A 88 9.76 -16.40 11.24
CA SER A 88 9.11 -17.45 10.44
C SER A 88 9.46 -17.41 8.95
N LEU A 89 10.02 -16.31 8.46
CA LEU A 89 10.51 -16.20 7.09
C LEU A 89 11.77 -17.05 6.91
N PRO A 90 11.96 -17.71 5.75
CA PRO A 90 13.17 -18.47 5.50
C PRO A 90 14.40 -17.55 5.49
N ALA A 91 15.57 -18.11 5.84
CA ALA A 91 16.83 -17.39 5.74
C ALA A 91 17.11 -16.98 4.28
N ILE A 92 17.76 -15.82 4.11
CA ILE A 92 18.25 -15.37 2.80
C ILE A 92 19.19 -16.46 2.26
N PRO A 93 19.03 -16.91 1.00
CA PRO A 93 19.89 -17.94 0.45
C PRO A 93 21.33 -17.43 0.31
N ASP A 94 22.31 -18.33 0.48
CA ASP A 94 23.73 -17.99 0.38
C ASP A 94 24.19 -17.70 -1.06
N SER A 95 23.51 -18.32 -2.05
CA SER A 95 23.69 -18.05 -3.47
C SER A 95 22.34 -17.73 -4.12
N GLY A 96 22.34 -16.70 -4.98
CA GLY A 96 21.21 -16.36 -5.84
C GLY A 96 21.42 -16.77 -7.30
N CYS A 97 22.53 -17.45 -7.60
CA CYS A 97 22.87 -18.01 -8.90
C CYS A 97 23.01 -19.53 -8.80
N GLU A 98 22.62 -20.24 -9.86
CA GLU A 98 22.91 -21.66 -10.04
C GLU A 98 22.24 -22.56 -8.99
N ALA A 99 21.10 -22.12 -8.46
CA ALA A 99 20.30 -23.00 -7.61
C ALA A 99 19.43 -23.91 -8.49
N ASP A 100 19.37 -25.20 -8.14
CA ASP A 100 18.45 -26.12 -8.79
C ASP A 100 17.00 -25.62 -8.67
N ALA A 101 16.19 -25.96 -9.67
CA ALA A 101 14.80 -25.52 -9.74
C ALA A 101 13.99 -25.91 -8.48
N GLU A 102 14.31 -27.06 -7.88
CA GLU A 102 13.60 -27.57 -6.70
C GLU A 102 13.90 -26.78 -5.41
N PRO A 103 15.16 -26.53 -5.01
CA PRO A 103 15.51 -25.58 -3.95
C PRO A 103 14.87 -24.20 -4.12
N ILE A 104 14.88 -23.63 -5.33
CA ILE A 104 14.24 -22.33 -5.61
C ILE A 104 12.73 -22.43 -5.33
N ARG A 105 12.07 -23.48 -5.83
CA ARG A 105 10.64 -23.71 -5.60
C ARG A 105 10.33 -23.87 -4.12
N LEU A 106 11.07 -24.71 -3.40
CA LEU A 106 10.89 -24.92 -1.96
C LEU A 106 11.08 -23.65 -1.15
N PHE A 107 12.06 -22.81 -1.51
CA PHE A 107 12.28 -21.52 -0.90
C PHE A 107 11.09 -20.58 -1.15
N LYS A 108 10.68 -20.41 -2.41
CA LYS A 108 9.53 -19.56 -2.78
C LYS A 108 8.24 -20.02 -2.10
N ASP A 109 8.01 -21.32 -2.01
CA ASP A 109 6.86 -21.90 -1.32
C ASP A 109 6.88 -21.60 0.19
N LYS A 110 8.06 -21.65 0.84
CA LYS A 110 8.21 -21.26 2.25
C LYS A 110 7.92 -19.77 2.45
N VAL A 111 8.47 -18.89 1.60
CA VAL A 111 8.18 -17.44 1.65
C VAL A 111 6.68 -17.21 1.46
N ALA A 112 6.06 -17.82 0.46
CA ALA A 112 4.64 -17.63 0.15
C ALA A 112 3.73 -18.06 1.32
N ARG A 113 4.02 -19.20 1.97
CA ARG A 113 3.26 -19.65 3.16
C ARG A 113 3.40 -18.70 4.34
N ALA A 114 4.62 -18.25 4.63
CA ALA A 114 4.88 -17.30 5.71
C ALA A 114 4.20 -15.94 5.43
N ALA A 115 4.34 -15.42 4.20
CA ALA A 115 3.70 -14.19 3.75
C ALA A 115 2.17 -14.27 3.81
N LYS A 116 1.57 -15.40 3.45
CA LYS A 116 0.13 -15.63 3.60
C LYS A 116 -0.29 -15.52 5.07
N THR A 117 0.39 -16.25 5.96
CA THR A 117 0.08 -16.26 7.40
C THR A 117 0.21 -14.86 8.02
N LEU A 118 1.21 -14.09 7.57
CA LEU A 118 1.40 -12.70 7.96
C LEU A 118 0.27 -11.79 7.43
N ASN A 119 -0.11 -11.93 6.16
CA ASN A 119 -1.18 -11.13 5.58
C ASN A 119 -2.54 -11.44 6.19
N ASP A 120 -2.82 -12.71 6.54
CA ASP A 120 -4.03 -13.11 7.25
C ASP A 120 -4.13 -12.40 8.62
N GLU A 121 -3.01 -12.23 9.32
CA GLU A 121 -2.96 -11.49 10.59
C GLU A 121 -3.14 -9.98 10.39
N ILE A 122 -2.47 -9.39 9.39
CA ILE A 122 -2.67 -7.98 8.98
C ILE A 122 -4.16 -7.72 8.68
N ASP A 123 -4.82 -8.63 7.97
CA ASP A 123 -6.23 -8.50 7.64
C ASP A 123 -7.14 -8.67 8.86
N LYS A 124 -6.82 -9.56 9.81
CA LYS A 124 -7.53 -9.64 11.10
C LYS A 124 -7.45 -8.32 11.87
N ARG A 125 -6.28 -7.68 11.91
CA ARG A 125 -6.12 -6.36 12.58
C ARG A 125 -6.89 -5.27 11.87
N ARG A 126 -6.91 -5.26 10.53
CA ARG A 126 -7.77 -4.35 9.75
C ARG A 126 -9.24 -4.55 10.07
N GLN A 127 -9.71 -5.79 10.17
CA GLN A 127 -11.09 -6.09 10.56
C GLN A 127 -11.39 -5.59 11.98
N ALA A 128 -10.44 -5.70 12.92
CA ALA A 128 -10.60 -5.14 14.26
C ALA A 128 -10.73 -3.61 14.26
N ILE A 129 -9.93 -2.91 13.44
CA ILE A 129 -10.04 -1.46 13.23
C ILE A 129 -11.42 -1.10 12.67
N GLU A 130 -11.86 -1.78 11.62
CA GLU A 130 -13.17 -1.49 10.98
C GLU A 130 -14.34 -1.80 11.93
N LYS A 131 -14.26 -2.87 12.72
CA LYS A 131 -15.25 -3.17 13.76
C LYS A 131 -15.27 -2.09 14.84
N ALA A 132 -14.10 -1.65 15.33
CA ALA A 132 -13.99 -0.57 16.31
C ALA A 132 -14.59 0.74 15.77
N ARG A 133 -14.31 1.07 14.51
CA ARG A 133 -14.89 2.21 13.80
C ARG A 133 -16.41 2.10 13.67
N GLY A 134 -16.92 0.93 13.28
CA GLY A 134 -18.35 0.65 13.19
C GLY A 134 -19.07 0.86 14.53
N ASN A 135 -18.50 0.31 15.61
CA ASN A 135 -19.03 0.43 16.98
C ASN A 135 -18.97 1.86 17.53
N ASN A 136 -18.08 2.71 17.00
CA ASN A 136 -17.90 4.08 17.47
C ASN A 136 -18.38 5.14 16.47
N ARG A 137 -19.15 4.76 15.44
CA ARG A 137 -19.56 5.65 14.35
C ARG A 137 -20.18 6.96 14.83
N ASP A 138 -21.10 6.90 15.80
CA ASP A 138 -21.79 8.10 16.30
C ASP A 138 -20.86 9.00 17.10
N ARG A 139 -19.96 8.41 17.90
CA ARG A 139 -18.94 9.15 18.64
C ARG A 139 -17.99 9.85 17.67
N MET A 140 -17.52 9.14 16.65
CA MET A 140 -16.66 9.71 15.62
C MET A 140 -17.35 10.86 14.89
N ALA A 141 -18.63 10.70 14.54
CA ALA A 141 -19.38 11.75 13.89
C ALA A 141 -19.55 12.98 14.80
N ARG A 142 -19.93 12.78 16.08
CA ARG A 142 -20.04 13.89 17.07
C ARG A 142 -18.71 14.62 17.24
N THR A 143 -17.59 13.90 17.41
CA THR A 143 -16.29 14.53 17.58
C THR A 143 -15.84 15.25 16.33
N THR A 144 -16.03 14.66 15.14
CA THR A 144 -15.70 15.31 13.86
C THR A 144 -16.47 16.61 13.69
N LEU A 145 -17.78 16.60 13.98
CA LEU A 145 -18.61 17.81 13.92
C LEU A 145 -18.14 18.85 14.93
N LYS A 146 -17.91 18.46 16.18
CA LYS A 146 -17.36 19.36 17.21
C LYS A 146 -16.05 20.00 16.76
N ASN A 147 -15.11 19.22 16.25
CA ASN A 147 -13.80 19.70 15.79
C ASN A 147 -13.90 20.61 14.56
N ALA A 148 -14.89 20.38 13.70
CA ALA A 148 -15.21 21.25 12.56
C ALA A 148 -16.05 22.49 12.98
N GLY A 149 -16.25 22.71 14.28
CA GLY A 149 -17.02 23.81 14.83
C GLY A 149 -18.52 23.56 14.88
N TYR A 150 -19.04 22.43 14.37
CA TYR A 150 -20.47 22.06 14.31
C TYR A 150 -20.95 21.28 15.55
N GLY A 151 -20.39 21.54 16.74
CA GLY A 151 -20.68 20.76 17.96
C GLY A 151 -22.17 20.71 18.37
N ASP A 152 -22.96 21.70 17.94
CA ASP A 152 -24.38 21.83 18.26
C ASP A 152 -25.28 21.01 17.31
N ILE A 153 -24.72 20.45 16.23
CA ILE A 153 -25.46 19.66 15.25
C ILE A 153 -25.40 18.19 15.64
N ASP A 154 -26.57 17.57 15.86
CA ASP A 154 -26.65 16.13 16.04
C ASP A 154 -26.27 15.41 14.72
N PRO A 155 -25.29 14.48 14.73
CA PRO A 155 -24.98 13.66 13.55
C PRO A 155 -26.17 12.92 12.94
N ALA A 156 -27.19 12.59 13.73
CA ALA A 156 -28.41 11.96 13.23
C ALA A 156 -29.19 12.90 12.31
N GLU A 157 -29.16 14.21 12.57
CA GLU A 157 -29.77 15.20 11.68
C GLU A 157 -29.10 15.17 10.31
N LEU A 158 -27.76 15.16 10.26
CA LEU A 158 -27.00 15.14 9.00
C LEU A 158 -27.28 13.92 8.11
N ASN A 159 -27.66 12.79 8.71
CA ASN A 159 -27.93 11.55 7.98
C ASN A 159 -29.42 11.31 7.67
N LYS A 160 -30.30 12.19 8.16
CA LYS A 160 -31.74 12.10 7.89
C LYS A 160 -32.03 12.33 6.40
N LYS A 161 -32.77 11.42 5.75
CA LYS A 161 -33.29 11.66 4.39
C LYS A 161 -34.20 12.89 4.43
N ARG A 162 -33.82 13.92 3.70
CA ARG A 162 -34.49 15.22 3.66
C ARG A 162 -34.81 15.60 2.23
N SER A 163 -35.85 16.41 2.08
CA SER A 163 -36.13 17.10 0.82
C SER A 163 -35.00 18.08 0.50
N LYS A 164 -34.88 18.46 -0.77
CA LYS A 164 -33.88 19.45 -1.19
C LYS A 164 -34.00 20.77 -0.42
N ALA A 165 -35.23 21.20 -0.10
CA ALA A 165 -35.49 22.41 0.65
C ALA A 165 -35.01 22.32 2.11
N GLU A 166 -35.23 21.20 2.79
CA GLU A 166 -34.78 20.98 4.17
C GLU A 166 -33.26 20.85 4.27
N ASP A 167 -32.63 20.21 3.29
CA ASP A 167 -31.18 20.15 3.20
C ASP A 167 -30.59 21.57 2.92
N ASP A 168 -31.23 22.35 2.04
CA ASP A 168 -30.81 23.72 1.73
C ASP A 168 -30.94 24.63 2.96
N ALA A 169 -32.03 24.50 3.73
CA ALA A 169 -32.23 25.25 4.98
C ALA A 169 -31.21 24.89 6.06
N LEU A 170 -30.79 23.61 6.16
CA LEU A 170 -29.71 23.24 7.06
C LEU A 170 -28.38 23.86 6.63
N ALA A 171 -28.05 23.81 5.34
CA ALA A 171 -26.82 24.39 4.83
C ALA A 171 -26.76 25.91 5.10
N ASP A 172 -27.88 26.61 4.95
CA ASP A 172 -27.98 28.04 5.24
C ASP A 172 -27.81 28.32 6.74
N ARG A 173 -28.46 27.52 7.60
CA ARG A 173 -28.29 27.62 9.06
C ARG A 173 -26.82 27.43 9.47
N ILE A 174 -26.17 26.41 8.91
CA ILE A 174 -24.75 26.12 9.17
C ILE A 174 -23.86 27.31 8.78
N LEU A 175 -24.07 27.87 7.59
CA LEU A 175 -23.29 29.01 7.11
C LEU A 175 -23.52 30.26 7.97
N GLN A 176 -24.75 30.48 8.39
CA GLN A 176 -25.12 31.64 9.20
C GLN A 176 -24.56 31.54 10.62
N GLU A 177 -24.66 30.38 11.25
CA GLU A 177 -24.17 30.16 12.62
C GLU A 177 -22.64 30.18 12.71
N LYS A 178 -21.92 29.66 11.72
CA LYS A 178 -20.45 29.53 11.79
C LYS A 178 -19.67 30.63 11.11
N TYR A 179 -20.25 31.23 10.08
CA TYR A 179 -19.54 32.21 9.27
C TYR A 179 -20.30 33.54 9.18
N GLY A 180 -21.42 33.67 9.88
CA GLY A 180 -22.25 34.87 9.86
C GLY A 180 -22.83 35.19 8.47
N ILE A 181 -22.84 34.23 7.55
CA ILE A 181 -23.23 34.45 6.15
C ILE A 181 -24.33 33.50 5.69
N THR A 182 -25.13 33.97 4.76
CA THR A 182 -26.10 33.17 4.02
C THR A 182 -25.43 32.48 2.84
N ARG A 183 -26.10 31.49 2.25
CA ARG A 183 -25.61 30.82 1.04
C ARG A 183 -25.58 31.72 -0.18
N GLU A 184 -26.46 32.71 -0.26
CA GLU A 184 -26.45 33.74 -1.30
C GLU A 184 -25.20 34.61 -1.17
N GLN A 185 -24.81 34.97 0.06
CA GLN A 185 -23.54 35.63 0.33
C GLN A 185 -22.35 34.72 -0.02
N ALA A 186 -22.40 33.43 0.34
CA ALA A 186 -21.36 32.47 -0.05
C ALA A 186 -21.22 32.33 -1.58
N LYS A 187 -22.34 32.29 -2.32
CA LYS A 187 -22.35 32.29 -3.81
C LYS A 187 -21.80 33.59 -4.38
N THR A 188 -22.07 34.72 -3.73
CA THR A 188 -21.56 36.03 -4.13
C THR A 188 -20.04 36.10 -3.91
N ILE A 189 -19.54 35.66 -2.76
CA ILE A 189 -18.10 35.58 -2.45
C ILE A 189 -17.39 34.60 -3.38
N SER A 190 -18.00 33.46 -3.73
CA SER A 190 -17.37 32.50 -4.65
C SER A 190 -17.26 33.04 -6.08
N LYS A 191 -18.15 33.95 -6.47
CA LYS A 191 -18.13 34.65 -7.78
C LYS A 191 -17.38 35.98 -7.77
N SER A 192 -16.98 36.50 -6.61
CA SER A 192 -16.25 37.76 -6.51
C SER A 192 -14.79 37.65 -6.95
N SER A 193 -14.12 38.80 -7.03
CA SER A 193 -12.70 38.88 -7.36
C SER A 193 -11.82 38.15 -6.32
N THR A 194 -10.60 37.80 -6.72
CA THR A 194 -9.58 37.20 -5.83
C THR A 194 -9.33 38.06 -4.59
N GLU A 195 -9.41 39.38 -4.76
CA GLU A 195 -9.17 40.36 -3.70
C GLU A 195 -10.28 40.35 -2.65
N THR A 196 -11.55 40.33 -3.08
CA THR A 196 -12.71 40.17 -2.19
C THR A 196 -12.69 38.82 -1.47
N LYS A 197 -12.31 37.74 -2.16
CA LYS A 197 -12.13 36.41 -1.53
C LYS A 197 -11.04 36.44 -0.47
N ARG A 198 -9.91 37.11 -0.75
CA ARG A 198 -8.79 37.24 0.20
C ARG A 198 -9.19 38.05 1.43
N ALA A 199 -9.86 39.19 1.26
CA ALA A 199 -10.35 40.00 2.36
C ALA A 199 -11.37 39.23 3.23
N TYR A 200 -12.26 38.45 2.62
CA TYR A 200 -13.17 37.58 3.35
C TYR A 200 -12.43 36.50 4.15
N MET A 201 -11.46 35.82 3.55
CA MET A 201 -10.64 34.83 4.25
C MET A 201 -9.82 35.43 5.39
N GLN A 202 -9.30 36.65 5.23
CA GLN A 202 -8.57 37.35 6.29
C GLN A 202 -9.49 37.70 7.47
N ASN A 203 -10.72 38.17 7.21
CA ASN A 203 -11.71 38.40 8.26
C ASN A 203 -12.12 37.10 8.97
N LEU A 204 -12.26 36.00 8.23
CA LEU A 204 -12.56 34.68 8.78
C LEU A 204 -11.42 34.20 9.71
N SER A 205 -10.17 34.38 9.28
CA SER A 205 -9.00 34.06 10.10
C SER A 205 -8.94 34.92 11.36
N ALA A 206 -9.23 36.22 11.26
CA ALA A 206 -9.28 37.12 12.40
C ALA A 206 -10.41 36.76 13.39
N GLN A 207 -11.57 36.32 12.90
CA GLN A 207 -12.64 35.77 13.75
C GLN A 207 -12.19 34.49 14.45
N LYS A 208 -11.50 33.58 13.75
CA LYS A 208 -10.97 32.36 14.35
C LYS A 208 -9.92 32.66 15.42
N GLU A 209 -9.04 33.63 15.17
CA GLU A 209 -8.08 34.12 16.16
C GLU A 209 -8.78 34.77 17.37
N ALA A 210 -9.89 35.48 17.17
CA ALA A 210 -10.71 36.03 18.25
C ALA A 210 -11.42 34.92 19.05
N ASP A 211 -11.95 33.89 18.39
CA ASP A 211 -12.53 32.72 19.06
C ASP A 211 -11.46 31.95 19.84
N ASP A 212 -10.23 31.85 19.32
CA ASP A 212 -9.09 31.27 20.01
C ASP A 212 -8.75 32.01 21.32
N LEU A 213 -8.98 33.32 21.40
CA LEU A 213 -8.83 34.10 22.63
C LEU A 213 -9.90 33.79 23.69
N THR A 214 -11.01 33.19 23.28
CA THR A 214 -12.10 32.77 24.20
C THR A 214 -12.00 31.32 24.65
N LYS A 215 -11.06 30.54 24.07
CA LYS A 215 -10.82 29.15 24.46
C LYS A 215 -10.32 29.06 25.90
N SER A 216 -10.76 28.01 26.60
CA SER A 216 -10.19 27.68 27.91
C SER A 216 -8.72 27.27 27.77
N LYS A 217 -7.96 27.42 28.87
CA LYS A 217 -6.56 26.97 28.93
C LYS A 217 -6.40 25.49 28.53
N SER A 218 -7.35 24.64 28.95
CA SER A 218 -7.35 23.22 28.63
C SER A 218 -7.54 22.95 27.14
N GLU A 219 -8.32 23.77 26.43
CA GLU A 219 -8.53 23.62 24.98
C GLU A 219 -7.30 24.08 24.19
N LEU A 220 -6.64 25.15 24.63
CA LEU A 220 -5.39 25.61 24.04
C LEU A 220 -4.24 24.60 24.23
N GLU A 221 -4.17 23.95 25.40
CA GLU A 221 -3.21 22.87 25.67
C GLU A 221 -3.49 21.64 24.78
N ALA A 222 -4.75 21.20 24.69
CA ALA A 222 -5.14 20.09 23.81
C ALA A 222 -4.81 20.36 22.33
N GLU A 223 -4.99 21.60 21.86
CA GLU A 223 -4.63 21.97 20.48
C GLU A 223 -3.11 21.95 20.25
N LYS A 224 -2.32 22.41 21.23
CA LYS A 224 -0.86 22.32 21.17
C LYS A 224 -0.39 20.87 21.14
N ASP A 225 -0.96 20.03 21.99
CA ASP A 225 -0.63 18.60 22.05
C ASP A 225 -1.00 17.89 20.75
N ALA A 226 -2.14 18.22 20.14
CA ALA A 226 -2.54 17.71 18.83
C ALA A 226 -1.56 18.12 17.72
N LYS A 227 -1.11 19.39 17.69
CA LYS A 227 -0.11 19.88 16.75
C LYS A 227 1.26 19.20 16.94
N THR A 228 1.67 18.98 18.19
CA THR A 228 2.92 18.27 18.51
C THR A 228 2.84 16.82 18.06
N THR A 229 1.73 16.14 18.38
CA THR A 229 1.46 14.75 17.95
C THR A 229 1.51 14.63 16.44
N GLU A 230 0.90 15.56 15.70
CA GLU A 230 0.92 15.55 14.23
C GLU A 230 2.34 15.68 13.68
N LYS A 231 3.13 16.62 14.21
CA LYS A 231 4.53 16.79 13.79
C LYS A 231 5.37 15.54 14.06
N GLU A 232 5.22 14.96 15.24
CA GLU A 232 5.90 13.71 15.60
C GLU A 232 5.46 12.57 14.68
N PHE A 233 4.16 12.43 14.42
CA PHE A 233 3.63 11.42 13.50
C PHE A 233 4.24 11.55 12.09
N GLN A 234 4.29 12.76 11.54
CA GLN A 234 4.88 13.00 10.20
C GLN A 234 6.37 12.67 10.18
N ALA A 235 7.14 13.13 11.17
CA ALA A 235 8.57 12.83 11.26
C ALA A 235 8.81 11.31 11.37
N GLN A 236 7.98 10.62 12.15
CA GLN A 236 8.05 9.17 12.32
C GLN A 236 7.71 8.42 11.03
N MET A 237 6.63 8.83 10.35
CA MET A 237 6.25 8.29 9.04
C MET A 237 7.36 8.48 8.00
N GLU A 238 7.96 9.67 7.93
CA GLU A 238 9.06 9.96 7.01
C GLU A 238 10.27 9.05 7.26
N LYS A 239 10.61 8.81 8.53
CA LYS A 239 11.70 7.90 8.91
C LYS A 239 11.43 6.48 8.41
N ILE A 240 10.23 5.94 8.67
CA ILE A 240 9.84 4.59 8.24
C ILE A 240 9.76 4.48 6.71
N ILE A 241 9.11 5.43 6.03
CA ILE A 241 9.05 5.48 4.57
C ILE A 241 10.46 5.59 3.98
N GLY A 242 11.37 6.31 4.64
CA GLY A 242 12.77 6.44 4.24
C GLY A 242 13.50 5.10 4.16
N ILE A 243 13.18 4.13 5.03
CA ILE A 243 13.76 2.78 4.98
C ILE A 243 13.37 2.09 3.66
N HIS A 244 12.07 2.07 3.35
CA HIS A 244 11.54 1.46 2.13
C HIS A 244 12.08 2.15 0.87
N LYS A 245 12.10 3.48 0.85
CA LYS A 245 12.62 4.26 -0.28
C LYS A 245 14.10 3.97 -0.53
N LYS A 246 14.93 3.87 0.52
CA LYS A 246 16.36 3.55 0.38
C LYS A 246 16.56 2.16 -0.21
N PHE A 247 15.83 1.15 0.25
CA PHE A 247 15.90 -0.19 -0.33
C PHE A 247 15.47 -0.16 -1.81
N ALA A 248 14.31 0.42 -2.12
CA ALA A 248 13.80 0.49 -3.48
C ALA A 248 14.72 1.26 -4.43
N ALA A 249 15.34 2.35 -3.97
CA ALA A 249 16.32 3.11 -4.75
C ALA A 249 17.54 2.25 -5.09
N LYS A 250 18.14 1.57 -4.10
CA LYS A 250 19.29 0.69 -4.33
C LYS A 250 18.97 -0.49 -5.27
N VAL A 251 17.77 -1.06 -5.17
CA VAL A 251 17.30 -2.10 -6.10
C VAL A 251 17.10 -1.53 -7.51
N SER A 252 16.52 -0.33 -7.64
CA SER A 252 16.34 0.33 -8.93
C SER A 252 17.68 0.70 -9.59
N GLU A 253 18.66 1.13 -8.81
CA GLU A 253 20.03 1.38 -9.30
C GLU A 253 20.67 0.09 -9.83
N LEU A 254 20.45 -1.03 -9.14
CA LEU A 254 20.92 -2.35 -9.57
C LEU A 254 20.25 -2.80 -10.87
N ASP A 255 18.95 -2.57 -11.02
CA ASP A 255 18.18 -2.92 -12.22
C ASP A 255 18.54 -2.06 -13.45
N GLN A 256 19.02 -0.84 -13.24
CA GLN A 256 19.33 0.11 -14.31
C GLN A 256 20.80 0.05 -14.76
N ASP A 257 21.60 -0.87 -14.24
CA ASP A 257 23.01 -1.00 -14.59
C ASP A 257 23.19 -1.33 -16.09
N LYS A 258 24.33 -0.91 -16.65
CA LYS A 258 24.68 -1.12 -18.07
C LYS A 258 24.68 -2.60 -18.45
N SER A 259 25.05 -3.46 -17.51
CA SER A 259 25.05 -4.91 -17.63
C SER A 259 23.64 -5.49 -17.87
N ALA A 260 22.60 -4.94 -17.24
CA ALA A 260 21.20 -5.32 -17.47
C ALA A 260 20.76 -5.04 -18.91
N LYS A 261 21.10 -3.85 -19.43
CA LYS A 261 20.84 -3.47 -20.83
C LYS A 261 21.62 -4.33 -21.82
N ALA A 262 22.85 -4.72 -21.48
CA ALA A 262 23.64 -5.61 -22.32
C ALA A 262 23.01 -7.01 -22.41
N LEU A 263 22.56 -7.54 -21.27
CA LEU A 263 21.85 -8.82 -21.20
C LEU A 263 20.51 -8.77 -21.97
N GLU A 264 19.73 -7.70 -21.82
CA GLU A 264 18.48 -7.50 -22.56
C GLU A 264 18.71 -7.53 -24.08
N LYS A 265 19.76 -6.85 -24.55
CA LYS A 265 20.14 -6.83 -25.97
C LYS A 265 20.56 -8.20 -26.48
N SER A 266 21.36 -8.95 -25.73
CA SER A 266 21.75 -10.30 -26.12
C SER A 266 20.58 -11.27 -26.10
N THR A 267 19.69 -11.17 -25.11
CA THR A 267 18.50 -12.03 -25.00
C THR A 267 17.56 -11.76 -26.16
N SER A 268 17.34 -10.50 -26.52
CA SER A 268 16.53 -10.11 -27.68
C SER A 268 17.10 -10.66 -28.98
N ARG A 269 18.43 -10.60 -29.15
CA ARG A 269 19.12 -11.12 -30.35
C ARG A 269 19.01 -12.64 -30.44
N TYR A 270 19.20 -13.35 -29.33
CA TYR A 270 19.02 -14.80 -29.28
C TYR A 270 17.60 -15.22 -29.64
N GLU A 271 16.58 -14.57 -29.04
CA GLU A 271 15.17 -14.84 -29.32
C GLU A 271 14.79 -14.55 -30.79
N GLU A 272 15.34 -13.48 -31.37
CA GLU A 272 15.14 -13.17 -32.80
C GLU A 272 15.69 -14.29 -33.70
N LEU A 273 16.92 -14.74 -33.45
CA LEU A 273 17.54 -15.83 -34.21
C LEU A 273 16.81 -17.15 -34.01
N ARG A 274 16.39 -17.47 -32.78
CA ARG A 274 15.59 -18.65 -32.45
C ARG A 274 14.28 -18.68 -33.24
N ARG A 275 13.56 -17.55 -33.29
CA ARG A 275 12.32 -17.43 -34.08
C ARG A 275 12.56 -17.60 -35.57
N LYS A 276 13.61 -16.95 -36.11
CA LYS A 276 13.98 -17.09 -37.53
C LYS A 276 14.36 -18.52 -37.89
N TYR A 277 15.08 -19.22 -37.01
CA TYR A 277 15.43 -20.62 -37.20
C TYR A 277 14.17 -21.52 -37.20
N ALA A 278 13.27 -21.31 -36.23
CA ALA A 278 12.03 -22.09 -36.11
C ALA A 278 11.07 -21.91 -37.30
N THR A 279 11.08 -20.76 -37.98
CA THR A 279 10.25 -20.49 -39.16
C THR A 279 10.92 -20.86 -40.49
N GLY A 280 12.07 -21.55 -40.47
CA GLY A 280 12.79 -21.94 -41.68
C GLY A 280 13.52 -20.77 -42.37
N GLY A 281 13.77 -19.68 -41.64
CA GLY A 281 14.58 -18.56 -42.11
C GLY A 281 16.05 -18.94 -42.31
N LYS A 282 16.82 -18.05 -42.97
CA LYS A 282 18.26 -18.22 -43.24
C LYS A 282 19.13 -18.02 -41.99
N VAL A 283 18.94 -18.83 -40.96
CA VAL A 283 19.81 -18.90 -39.77
C VAL A 283 20.38 -20.30 -39.71
N SER A 284 21.71 -20.41 -39.59
CA SER A 284 22.34 -21.72 -39.43
C SER A 284 22.23 -22.21 -37.98
N CYS A 285 22.17 -23.53 -37.75
CA CYS A 285 22.17 -24.06 -36.39
C CYS A 285 23.43 -23.62 -35.62
N LYS A 286 24.59 -23.57 -36.30
CA LYS A 286 25.85 -23.08 -35.72
C LYS A 286 25.77 -21.63 -35.24
N GLU A 287 25.11 -20.76 -36.01
CA GLU A 287 24.89 -19.37 -35.62
C GLU A 287 23.95 -19.27 -34.39
N LEU A 288 22.89 -20.06 -34.36
CA LEU A 288 21.97 -20.12 -33.23
C LEU A 288 22.66 -20.59 -31.94
N VAL A 289 23.44 -21.68 -32.01
CA VAL A 289 24.19 -22.23 -30.87
C VAL A 289 25.25 -21.22 -30.38
N ALA A 290 25.97 -20.55 -31.27
CA ALA A 290 26.95 -19.53 -30.89
C ALA A 290 26.30 -18.34 -30.17
N GLU A 291 25.13 -17.87 -30.62
CA GLU A 291 24.43 -16.80 -29.92
C GLU A 291 23.80 -17.28 -28.59
N ALA A 292 23.34 -18.53 -28.52
CA ALA A 292 22.85 -19.15 -27.28
C ALA A 292 23.95 -19.19 -26.21
N GLN A 293 25.15 -19.64 -26.58
CA GLN A 293 26.32 -19.69 -25.68
C GLN A 293 26.71 -18.29 -25.21
N LYS A 294 26.75 -17.30 -26.12
CA LYS A 294 27.01 -15.91 -25.75
C LYS A 294 25.95 -15.34 -24.80
N ASN A 295 24.67 -15.66 -25.03
CA ASN A 295 23.58 -15.23 -24.15
C ASN A 295 23.71 -15.87 -22.76
N TYR A 296 24.05 -17.16 -22.71
CA TYR A 296 24.29 -17.88 -21.46
C TYR A 296 25.43 -17.25 -20.65
N GLU A 297 26.58 -16.99 -21.27
CA GLU A 297 27.73 -16.35 -20.61
C GLU A 297 27.38 -14.96 -20.07
N GLN A 298 26.59 -14.18 -20.80
CA GLN A 298 26.13 -12.88 -20.32
C GLN A 298 25.13 -12.99 -19.16
N LYS A 299 24.23 -13.97 -19.20
CA LYS A 299 23.35 -14.27 -18.06
C LYS A 299 24.19 -14.62 -16.85
N GLU A 300 25.16 -15.52 -16.98
CA GLU A 300 26.05 -15.98 -15.90
C GLU A 300 26.82 -14.82 -15.24
N GLN A 301 27.43 -13.95 -16.06
CA GLN A 301 28.10 -12.74 -15.58
C GLN A 301 27.13 -11.78 -14.88
N PHE A 302 25.93 -11.62 -15.44
CA PHE A 302 24.92 -10.75 -14.86
C PHE A 302 24.45 -11.27 -13.49
N CYS A 303 24.08 -12.55 -13.39
CA CYS A 303 23.72 -13.16 -12.12
C CYS A 303 24.84 -13.03 -11.09
N SER A 304 26.06 -13.46 -11.44
CA SER A 304 27.22 -13.46 -10.54
C SER A 304 27.53 -12.07 -9.97
N SER A 305 27.22 -11.01 -10.73
CA SER A 305 27.45 -9.63 -10.31
C SER A 305 26.25 -8.97 -9.60
N HIS A 306 25.01 -9.40 -9.88
CA HIS A 306 23.78 -8.75 -9.38
C HIS A 306 23.15 -9.50 -8.22
N ALA A 307 23.10 -10.84 -8.27
CA ALA A 307 22.48 -11.63 -7.22
C ALA A 307 23.13 -11.41 -5.84
N PRO A 308 24.46 -11.42 -5.67
CA PRO A 308 25.07 -11.15 -4.37
C PRO A 308 24.77 -9.74 -3.84
N LYS A 309 24.71 -8.74 -4.73
CA LYS A 309 24.34 -7.37 -4.35
C LYS A 309 22.89 -7.32 -3.86
N TYR A 310 21.97 -7.99 -4.54
CA TYR A 310 20.57 -8.03 -4.15
C TYR A 310 20.36 -8.74 -2.81
N LEU A 311 21.00 -9.90 -2.60
CA LEU A 311 20.94 -10.63 -1.34
C LEU A 311 21.49 -9.79 -0.17
N LYS A 312 22.58 -9.04 -0.42
CA LYS A 312 23.09 -8.06 0.56
C LYS A 312 22.06 -6.96 0.86
N LEU A 313 21.37 -6.42 -0.15
CA LEU A 313 20.30 -5.43 0.06
C LEU A 313 19.13 -6.01 0.87
N LEU A 314 18.76 -7.28 0.66
CA LEU A 314 17.76 -7.95 1.48
C LEU A 314 18.21 -8.07 2.95
N ALA A 315 19.48 -8.39 3.19
CA ALA A 315 20.03 -8.45 4.56
C ALA A 315 20.03 -7.07 5.23
N GLU A 316 20.47 -6.03 4.51
CA GLU A 316 20.41 -4.64 4.98
C GLU A 316 18.97 -4.21 5.30
N TYR A 317 18.01 -4.59 4.45
CA TYR A 317 16.60 -4.25 4.64
C TYR A 317 15.98 -4.96 5.84
N ARG A 318 16.25 -6.25 6.01
CA ARG A 318 15.86 -7.01 7.21
C ARG A 318 16.41 -6.37 8.48
N GLY A 319 17.72 -6.10 8.51
CA GLY A 319 18.38 -5.48 9.66
C GLY A 319 17.85 -4.06 9.95
N ALA A 320 17.46 -3.31 8.92
CA ALA A 320 16.81 -2.01 9.09
C ALA A 320 15.43 -2.14 9.74
N ILE A 321 14.63 -3.15 9.40
CA ILE A 321 13.33 -3.39 10.06
C ILE A 321 13.57 -3.76 11.53
N GLU A 322 14.42 -4.76 11.79
CA GLU A 322 14.71 -5.26 13.15
C GLU A 322 15.29 -4.17 14.08
N LYS A 323 16.13 -3.27 13.55
CA LYS A 323 16.69 -2.15 14.33
C LYS A 323 15.65 -1.08 14.68
N ASN A 324 14.57 -0.97 13.91
CA ASN A 324 13.58 0.10 14.05
C ASN A 324 12.25 -0.40 14.66
N THR A 325 12.20 -1.56 15.31
CA THR A 325 10.98 -2.07 15.99
C THR A 325 10.32 -1.03 16.91
N LEU A 326 11.09 -0.35 17.77
CA LEU A 326 10.54 0.70 18.65
C LEU A 326 9.94 1.88 17.88
N GLU A 327 10.49 2.17 16.70
CA GLU A 327 10.03 3.25 15.82
C GLU A 327 8.69 2.89 15.17
N TYR A 328 8.48 1.63 14.82
CA TYR A 328 7.17 1.15 14.35
C TYR A 328 6.12 1.16 15.46
N ASN A 329 6.47 0.76 16.68
CA ASN A 329 5.55 0.84 17.82
C ASN A 329 5.16 2.29 18.13
N ARG A 330 6.14 3.20 18.14
CA ARG A 330 5.90 4.62 18.33
C ARG A 330 4.99 5.19 17.24
N LEU A 331 5.12 4.71 16.00
CA LEU A 331 4.25 5.12 14.91
C LEU A 331 2.79 4.73 15.15
N ASP A 332 2.53 3.52 15.63
CA ASP A 332 1.16 3.05 15.95
C ASP A 332 0.56 3.83 17.13
N GLU A 333 1.36 4.16 18.15
CA GLU A 333 0.94 5.03 19.25
C GLU A 333 0.56 6.43 18.77
N LEU A 334 1.41 7.06 17.97
CA LEU A 334 1.17 8.39 17.40
C LEU A 334 -0.05 8.40 16.49
N LEU A 335 -0.23 7.34 15.69
CA LEU A 335 -1.42 7.18 14.86
C LEU A 335 -2.69 7.05 15.71
N SER A 336 -2.65 6.27 16.78
CA SER A 336 -3.76 6.13 17.72
C SER A 336 -4.10 7.46 18.41
N ALA A 337 -3.09 8.20 18.88
CA ALA A 337 -3.25 9.51 19.48
C ALA A 337 -3.81 10.53 18.49
N LYS A 338 -3.28 10.57 17.25
CA LYS A 338 -3.79 11.40 16.16
C LYS A 338 -5.26 11.09 15.87
N GLN A 339 -5.64 9.82 15.70
CA GLN A 339 -7.04 9.44 15.48
C GLN A 339 -7.92 9.86 16.65
N LYS A 340 -7.45 9.68 17.89
CA LYS A 340 -8.19 10.13 19.07
C LYS A 340 -8.42 11.64 19.06
N ASN A 341 -7.46 12.44 18.60
CA ASN A 341 -7.61 13.89 18.47
C ASN A 341 -8.58 14.26 17.33
N ASP A 342 -8.45 13.61 16.17
CA ASP A 342 -9.21 13.95 14.97
C ASP A 342 -10.69 13.53 15.06
N ILE A 343 -10.94 12.31 15.52
CA ILE A 343 -12.25 11.64 15.50
C ILE A 343 -12.69 11.12 16.87
N GLY A 344 -11.97 11.43 17.94
CA GLY A 344 -12.38 11.10 19.31
C GLY A 344 -12.20 9.64 19.70
N VAL A 345 -11.64 8.82 18.81
CA VAL A 345 -11.47 7.36 18.96
C VAL A 345 -10.08 7.00 18.48
N GLY A 346 -9.30 6.34 19.34
CA GLY A 346 -7.97 5.82 18.98
C GLY A 346 -8.06 4.45 18.32
N LEU A 347 -6.90 3.91 17.93
CA LEU A 347 -6.80 2.55 17.43
C LEU A 347 -7.19 1.53 18.52
N PRO A 348 -7.89 0.43 18.16
CA PRO A 348 -8.08 -0.67 19.10
C PRO A 348 -6.74 -1.34 19.44
N GLU A 349 -6.61 -1.91 20.63
CA GLU A 349 -5.38 -2.57 21.09
C GLU A 349 -4.87 -3.63 20.10
N ALA A 350 -5.78 -4.43 19.54
CA ALA A 350 -5.45 -5.43 18.53
C ALA A 350 -4.81 -4.87 17.24
N ALA A 351 -4.88 -3.56 16.99
CA ALA A 351 -4.26 -2.92 15.82
C ALA A 351 -2.80 -2.50 16.06
N PHE A 352 -2.30 -2.50 17.29
CA PHE A 352 -0.91 -2.16 17.57
C PHE A 352 0.04 -3.21 16.99
N GLY A 353 1.22 -2.79 16.52
CA GLY A 353 2.19 -3.61 15.80
C GLY A 353 1.90 -3.74 14.30
N MET A 354 0.81 -3.14 13.80
CA MET A 354 0.43 -3.18 12.39
C MET A 354 1.48 -2.54 11.49
N SER A 355 2.14 -1.46 11.94
CA SER A 355 3.18 -0.80 11.17
C SER A 355 4.40 -1.69 10.94
N GLU A 356 4.84 -2.43 11.97
CA GLU A 356 5.96 -3.38 11.85
C GLU A 356 5.57 -4.59 10.99
N LEU A 357 4.39 -5.17 11.20
CA LEU A 357 3.90 -6.27 10.37
C LEU A 357 3.82 -5.90 8.89
N SER A 358 3.39 -4.67 8.59
CA SER A 358 3.34 -4.17 7.21
C SER A 358 4.75 -4.10 6.60
N ALA A 359 5.75 -3.65 7.37
CA ALA A 359 7.14 -3.63 6.91
C ALA A 359 7.70 -5.04 6.69
N ILE A 360 7.40 -5.99 7.58
CA ILE A 360 7.76 -7.40 7.42
C ILE A 360 7.09 -7.98 6.17
N SER A 361 5.84 -7.63 5.88
CA SER A 361 5.15 -8.10 4.67
C SER A 361 5.80 -7.57 3.40
N SER A 362 6.20 -6.30 3.38
CA SER A 362 7.00 -5.72 2.30
C SER A 362 8.35 -6.43 2.14
N TYR A 363 9.03 -6.78 3.24
CA TYR A 363 10.26 -7.57 3.20
C TYR A 363 10.03 -8.99 2.69
N ALA A 364 8.96 -9.67 3.12
CA ALA A 364 8.60 -11.00 2.63
C ALA A 364 8.35 -11.00 1.11
N GLY A 365 7.72 -9.94 0.59
CA GLY A 365 7.57 -9.72 -0.85
C GLY A 365 8.93 -9.64 -1.56
N ALA A 366 9.84 -8.81 -1.07
CA ALA A 366 11.19 -8.69 -1.62
C ALA A 366 12.02 -9.99 -1.47
N LEU A 367 11.84 -10.73 -0.37
CA LEU A 367 12.48 -12.02 -0.13
C LEU A 367 12.03 -13.07 -1.14
N GLY A 368 10.77 -13.02 -1.60
CA GLY A 368 10.27 -13.88 -2.68
C GLY A 368 11.02 -13.71 -4.00
N ASP A 369 11.65 -12.55 -4.18
CA ASP A 369 12.48 -12.19 -5.33
C ASP A 369 13.98 -12.49 -5.11
N ALA A 370 14.36 -13.25 -4.08
CA ALA A 370 15.78 -13.58 -3.79
C ALA A 370 16.53 -14.21 -4.98
N TYR A 371 15.81 -14.91 -5.86
CA TYR A 371 16.32 -15.52 -7.09
C TYR A 371 15.94 -14.74 -8.36
N LYS A 372 15.66 -13.42 -8.26
CA LYS A 372 15.24 -12.57 -9.40
C LYS A 372 16.24 -12.58 -10.55
N TYR A 373 17.54 -12.68 -10.25
CA TYR A 373 18.62 -12.67 -11.23
C TYR A 373 19.16 -14.06 -11.56
N ASP A 374 18.55 -15.11 -11.03
CA ASP A 374 19.00 -16.48 -11.28
C ASP A 374 18.94 -16.84 -12.77
N LEU A 375 19.86 -17.72 -13.15
CA LEU A 375 20.10 -18.12 -14.54
C LEU A 375 19.05 -19.07 -15.06
N THR A 376 18.35 -19.82 -14.19
CA THR A 376 17.50 -20.93 -14.64
C THR A 376 16.36 -20.42 -15.50
N PRO A 377 16.39 -20.65 -16.83
CA PRO A 377 15.16 -20.75 -17.57
C PRO A 377 14.53 -22.06 -17.07
N ARG A 378 13.21 -22.16 -17.04
CA ARG A 378 12.54 -23.41 -16.66
C ARG A 378 13.02 -24.56 -17.57
N GLY A 379 14.02 -25.32 -17.12
CA GLY A 379 14.53 -26.50 -17.82
C GLY A 379 15.46 -26.31 -19.02
N GLU A 380 15.90 -25.10 -19.38
CA GLU A 380 16.91 -24.94 -20.45
C GLU A 380 18.31 -25.03 -19.81
N GLY A 381 18.92 -26.21 -19.88
CA GLY A 381 20.33 -26.40 -19.52
C GLY A 381 21.26 -25.58 -20.40
N ARG A 382 22.56 -25.59 -20.08
CA ARG A 382 23.61 -25.03 -20.95
C ARG A 382 23.34 -25.51 -22.39
N PRO A 383 23.32 -24.60 -23.39
CA PRO A 383 23.01 -24.99 -24.76
C PRO A 383 23.94 -26.14 -25.17
N ASP A 384 23.35 -27.31 -25.42
CA ASP A 384 24.10 -28.49 -25.82
C ASP A 384 24.65 -28.24 -27.22
N THR A 385 25.97 -28.25 -27.38
CA THR A 385 26.62 -27.98 -28.65
C THR A 385 26.33 -29.06 -29.70
N ASP A 386 25.80 -30.22 -29.25
CA ASP A 386 25.53 -31.38 -30.09
C ASP A 386 24.07 -31.43 -30.61
N SER A 387 23.21 -30.48 -30.19
CA SER A 387 21.78 -30.46 -30.48
C SER A 387 21.41 -30.16 -31.94
N CYS A 388 22.38 -29.88 -32.81
CA CYS A 388 22.13 -29.65 -34.24
C CYS A 388 21.83 -30.93 -35.04
N SER A 389 21.93 -32.11 -34.40
CA SER A 389 21.91 -33.43 -35.05
C SER A 389 20.54 -34.11 -35.02
N SER A 390 19.68 -33.72 -34.10
CA SER A 390 18.32 -34.27 -33.96
C SER A 390 17.36 -33.13 -34.21
N GLY A 391 16.60 -33.19 -35.31
CA GLY A 391 15.56 -32.20 -35.60
C GLY A 391 14.74 -31.96 -34.34
N MET A 392 14.88 -30.77 -33.75
CA MET A 392 14.20 -30.42 -32.51
C MET A 392 12.70 -30.58 -32.78
N GLY A 393 12.11 -31.63 -32.20
CA GLY A 393 10.69 -31.64 -31.93
C GLY A 393 10.39 -30.40 -31.11
N VAL A 394 9.50 -29.57 -31.65
CA VAL A 394 8.98 -28.36 -31.02
C VAL A 394 8.53 -28.73 -29.60
N TYR A 395 9.20 -28.15 -28.58
CA TYR A 395 8.76 -28.16 -27.19
C TYR A 395 8.04 -26.86 -26.85
#